data_AF-A0A847DI39-F1
#
_entry.id   AF-A0A847DI39-F1
#
_cell.length_a   1.000
_cell.length_b   1.000
_cell.length_c   1.000
_cell.angle_alpha   90.00
_cell.angle_beta   90.00
_cell.angle_gamma   90.00
#
_symmetry.space_group_name_H-M   'P 1'
#
loop_
_entity.id
_entity.type
_entity.pdbx_description
1 polymer ?
#
loop_
_entity_poly.entity_id
_entity_poly.type
_entity_poly.pdbx_seq_one_letter_code
_entity_poly.pdbx_strand_id
1 'polypeptide(L)'
;MRYTLIKKEIRQLLPIAILLILFFTEKLISEPFFGRLDEKSWSGICEYLEPDIPVPISLFLMILCLMTAYALFPREHDDMTIEYLYSLPVSRSAVFISKYIAALSILCGSLMLGCITEWILQLFNSQPYTGDQFNLRTGVTAYFLMAIFNFIMLSHGLLLSFFRRFGLLLLGMIWVFISSFKEKLPFLEYLNIFNVTKMEYYGQTLLVPWKLLYINTGIAVISLLIAGFLWATPAEQFTMWYRQFFKKRIGTIIGIATSIAVFIFFVTIVDRPMKDEMEKNLMKEQYISFKTATFSTEHYNLTYPQNLRETAHELIGRADEVYVRTRDFLFAQDSGPIAADLTEESNEHAGIAALYKIRMDIRKTKKLEDRLRVFAHETTHVFAILESNRKINDYWNSTLFFNEGLAEHVSYTLFPDEEKLEAKNLLSVTTWKRNKITFDDLADMESFKKRYSEELFYTLGHLWVKAISDTYGDKTISDTLRALGREGAPTNLGSHLLWQDTLQAIDCDLEKVNTTWIKLLNDLSIKYEKRIEALPRLSGGVVGKEKGETILTATLDRELPPGNLLFIVRYRKDSSVKHEDTHMVFGQIQWNKEPLEVRFSIPSYRLIGRRFEYQFGYFINHKDFPYFEAWQSGENK
;
A
#
# COMPACT_ATOMS: atom_id res chain seq x y z
N MET A 1 -44.97 26.57 -8.45
CA MET A 1 -44.27 26.13 -9.69
C MET A 1 -43.01 25.31 -9.41
N ARG A 2 -42.02 25.81 -8.65
CA ARG A 2 -40.77 25.06 -8.34
C ARG A 2 -40.98 23.73 -7.60
N TYR A 3 -41.87 23.69 -6.62
CA TYR A 3 -42.23 22.45 -5.91
C TYR A 3 -42.83 21.37 -6.84
N THR A 4 -43.69 21.78 -7.77
CA THR A 4 -44.32 20.88 -8.76
C THR A 4 -43.28 20.26 -9.70
N LEU A 5 -42.26 21.03 -10.10
CA LEU A 5 -41.15 20.55 -10.91
C LEU A 5 -40.32 19.52 -10.13
N ILE A 6 -39.91 19.83 -8.90
CA ILE A 6 -39.15 18.87 -8.06
C ILE A 6 -39.94 17.57 -7.88
N LYS A 7 -41.25 17.65 -7.61
CA LYS A 7 -42.11 16.46 -7.47
C LYS A 7 -42.16 15.62 -8.75
N LYS A 8 -42.21 16.26 -9.93
CA LYS A 8 -42.13 15.57 -11.24
C LYS A 8 -40.80 14.84 -11.38
N GLU A 9 -39.68 15.52 -11.12
CA GLU A 9 -38.34 14.96 -11.30
C GLU A 9 -38.06 13.83 -10.29
N ILE A 10 -38.53 13.93 -9.05
CA ILE A 10 -38.48 12.83 -8.06
C ILE A 10 -39.26 11.61 -8.56
N ARG A 11 -40.48 11.80 -9.11
CA ARG A 11 -41.27 10.70 -9.67
C ARG A 11 -40.55 10.04 -10.84
N GLN A 12 -39.83 10.81 -11.66
CA GLN A 12 -39.03 10.28 -12.76
C GLN A 12 -37.83 9.45 -12.26
N LEU A 13 -37.24 9.82 -11.12
CA LEU A 13 -36.15 9.09 -10.47
C LEU A 13 -36.61 7.93 -9.58
N LEU A 14 -37.93 7.67 -9.49
CA LEU A 14 -38.48 6.63 -8.61
C LEU A 14 -37.85 5.24 -8.82
N PRO A 15 -37.58 4.76 -10.05
CA PRO A 15 -36.91 3.47 -10.23
C PRO A 15 -35.51 3.41 -9.59
N ILE A 16 -34.75 4.50 -9.70
CA ILE A 16 -33.42 4.63 -9.06
C ILE A 16 -33.59 4.71 -7.54
N ALA A 17 -34.57 5.48 -7.06
CA ALA A 17 -34.86 5.56 -5.63
C ALA A 17 -35.24 4.20 -5.02
N ILE A 18 -36.04 3.38 -5.72
CA ILE A 18 -36.38 2.02 -5.27
C ILE A 18 -35.13 1.14 -5.20
N LEU A 19 -34.28 1.18 -6.23
CA LEU A 19 -33.03 0.42 -6.25
C LEU A 19 -32.11 0.82 -5.09
N LEU A 20 -32.00 2.13 -4.81
CA LEU A 20 -31.23 2.66 -3.69
C LEU A 20 -31.80 2.20 -2.35
N ILE A 21 -33.12 2.26 -2.18
CA ILE A 21 -33.79 1.78 -0.97
C ILE A 21 -33.48 0.31 -0.75
N LEU A 22 -33.70 -0.54 -1.77
CA LEU A 22 -33.42 -1.97 -1.68
C LEU A 22 -31.97 -2.24 -1.27
N PHE A 23 -31.01 -1.57 -1.92
CA PHE A 23 -29.60 -1.71 -1.61
C PHE A 23 -29.27 -1.34 -0.16
N PHE A 24 -29.67 -0.15 0.30
CA PHE A 24 -29.36 0.30 1.66
C PHE A 24 -30.12 -0.48 2.74
N THR A 25 -31.26 -1.08 2.41
CA THR A 25 -32.01 -1.95 3.34
C THR A 25 -31.60 -3.42 3.30
N GLU A 26 -30.78 -3.84 2.34
CA GLU A 26 -30.41 -5.25 2.15
C GLU A 26 -29.72 -5.81 3.40
N LYS A 27 -28.71 -5.11 3.94
CA LYS A 27 -28.04 -5.49 5.19
C LYS A 27 -28.97 -5.63 6.39
N LEU A 28 -29.99 -4.77 6.48
CA LEU A 28 -30.97 -4.88 7.58
C LEU A 28 -31.73 -6.21 7.54
N ILE A 29 -31.90 -6.77 6.33
CA ILE A 29 -32.60 -8.03 6.11
C ILE A 29 -31.63 -9.20 6.19
N SER A 30 -30.48 -9.16 5.52
CA SER A 30 -29.57 -10.30 5.38
C SER A 30 -28.74 -10.58 6.64
N GLU A 31 -28.27 -9.52 7.30
CA GLU A 31 -27.28 -9.65 8.37
C GLU A 31 -27.76 -10.37 9.63
N PRO A 32 -29.04 -10.24 10.05
CA PRO A 32 -29.60 -11.07 11.12
C PRO A 32 -29.67 -12.58 10.83
N PHE A 33 -29.67 -13.01 9.55
CA PHE A 33 -29.76 -14.43 9.18
C PHE A 33 -28.40 -15.06 8.90
N PHE A 34 -27.46 -14.29 8.34
CA PHE A 34 -26.17 -14.81 7.86
C PHE A 34 -24.97 -14.32 8.67
N GLY A 35 -25.10 -13.20 9.38
CA GLY A 35 -24.04 -12.59 10.18
C GLY A 35 -24.14 -12.92 11.67
N ARG A 36 -22.99 -12.93 12.35
CA ARG A 36 -22.91 -12.96 13.81
C ARG A 36 -22.82 -11.52 14.32
N LEU A 37 -23.99 -10.87 14.48
CA LEU A 37 -24.08 -9.46 14.84
C LEU A 37 -23.44 -9.14 16.21
N ASP A 38 -23.42 -10.11 17.11
CA ASP A 38 -22.81 -10.04 18.45
C ASP A 38 -21.26 -10.08 18.43
N GLU A 39 -20.66 -10.57 17.35
CA GLU A 39 -19.21 -10.60 17.14
C GLU A 39 -18.69 -9.35 16.39
N LYS A 40 -19.57 -8.52 15.82
CA LYS A 40 -19.18 -7.34 15.03
C LYS A 40 -19.07 -6.06 15.87
N SER A 41 -18.01 -5.29 15.64
CA SER A 41 -17.88 -3.91 16.15
C SER A 41 -18.80 -2.94 15.40
N TRP A 42 -18.93 -1.70 15.88
CA TRP A 42 -19.66 -0.66 15.14
C TRP A 42 -19.06 -0.38 13.77
N SER A 43 -17.73 -0.31 13.67
CA SER A 43 -17.02 -0.23 12.39
C SER A 43 -17.26 -1.43 11.48
N GLY A 44 -17.37 -2.66 12.02
CA GLY A 44 -17.65 -3.86 11.24
C GLY A 44 -19.08 -3.98 10.72
N ILE A 45 -20.04 -3.23 11.28
CA ILE A 45 -21.40 -3.10 10.73
C ILE A 45 -21.44 -1.93 9.73
N CYS A 46 -20.85 -0.80 10.13
CA CYS A 46 -20.71 0.39 9.32
C CYS A 46 -19.39 0.37 8.54
N GLU A 47 -19.25 -0.51 7.54
CA GLU A 47 -18.01 -0.71 6.78
C GLU A 47 -17.40 0.59 6.21
N TYR A 48 -18.20 1.62 5.97
CA TYR A 48 -17.69 2.93 5.53
C TYR A 48 -16.88 3.68 6.62
N LEU A 49 -16.90 3.21 7.87
CA LEU A 49 -16.11 3.73 8.98
C LEU A 49 -14.77 3.03 9.13
N GLU A 50 -14.55 1.88 8.47
CA GLU A 50 -13.27 1.17 8.55
C GLU A 50 -12.14 1.96 7.86
N PRO A 51 -10.98 2.14 8.53
CA PRO A 51 -9.78 2.62 7.88
C PRO A 51 -9.42 1.66 6.74
N ASP A 52 -9.10 2.19 5.57
CA ASP A 52 -8.53 1.43 4.42
C ASP A 52 -9.48 0.57 3.55
N ILE A 53 -10.75 0.37 3.92
CA ILE A 53 -11.77 -0.34 3.11
C ILE A 53 -12.72 0.54 2.23
N PRO A 54 -12.53 1.87 1.99
CA PRO A 54 -13.59 2.69 1.38
C PRO A 54 -13.73 2.61 -0.15
N VAL A 55 -12.87 1.88 -0.88
CA VAL A 55 -12.89 1.88 -2.35
C VAL A 55 -14.20 1.31 -2.93
N PRO A 56 -14.74 0.17 -2.47
CA PRO A 56 -15.96 -0.41 -3.06
C PRO A 56 -17.20 0.47 -2.86
N ILE A 57 -17.42 1.00 -1.65
CA ILE A 57 -18.59 1.84 -1.33
C ILE A 57 -18.52 3.16 -2.11
N SER A 58 -17.35 3.81 -2.13
CA SER A 58 -17.18 5.08 -2.84
C SER A 58 -17.35 4.91 -4.35
N LEU A 59 -16.88 3.79 -4.92
CA LEU A 59 -17.07 3.44 -6.32
C LEU A 59 -18.54 3.17 -6.64
N PHE A 60 -19.25 2.47 -5.75
CA PHE A 60 -20.69 2.26 -5.88
C PHE A 60 -21.46 3.59 -5.86
N LEU A 61 -21.18 4.48 -4.90
CA LEU A 61 -21.78 5.82 -4.84
C LEU A 61 -21.46 6.66 -6.10
N MET A 62 -20.24 6.56 -6.60
CA MET A 62 -19.84 7.19 -7.86
C MET A 62 -20.72 6.71 -9.03
N ILE A 63 -20.90 5.39 -9.19
CA ILE A 63 -21.72 4.79 -10.24
C ILE A 63 -23.16 5.31 -10.13
N LEU A 64 -23.74 5.32 -8.93
CA LEU A 64 -25.10 5.82 -8.69
C LEU A 64 -25.26 7.30 -9.04
N CYS A 65 -24.29 8.13 -8.67
CA CYS A 65 -24.28 9.56 -9.02
C CYS A 65 -24.26 9.74 -10.54
N LEU A 66 -23.40 8.99 -11.25
CA LEU A 66 -23.30 9.04 -12.70
C LEU A 66 -24.57 8.53 -13.38
N MET A 67 -25.13 7.40 -12.93
CA MET A 67 -26.41 6.88 -13.43
C MET A 67 -27.53 7.90 -13.26
N THR A 68 -27.63 8.53 -12.08
CA THR A 68 -28.63 9.55 -11.80
C THR A 68 -28.48 10.77 -12.71
N ALA A 69 -27.24 11.25 -12.89
CA ALA A 69 -26.95 12.36 -13.81
C ALA A 69 -27.36 12.03 -15.26
N TYR A 70 -27.01 10.84 -15.75
CA TYR A 70 -27.27 10.41 -17.12
C TYR A 70 -28.74 10.03 -17.38
N ALA A 71 -29.48 9.63 -16.35
CA ALA A 71 -30.91 9.36 -16.48
C ALA A 71 -31.75 10.65 -16.60
N LEU A 72 -31.30 11.75 -15.99
CA LEU A 72 -32.13 12.94 -15.80
C LEU A 72 -31.93 14.04 -16.87
N PHE A 73 -30.73 14.15 -17.45
CA PHE A 73 -30.34 15.30 -18.29
C PHE A 73 -30.29 14.98 -19.80
N PRO A 74 -29.56 13.94 -20.27
CA PRO A 74 -29.56 13.56 -21.70
C PRO A 74 -30.94 13.19 -22.25
N ARG A 75 -31.81 12.64 -21.40
CA ARG A 75 -33.09 12.05 -21.81
C ARG A 75 -34.03 13.03 -22.51
N GLU A 76 -34.15 14.27 -22.03
CA GLU A 76 -35.06 15.26 -22.64
C GLU A 76 -34.56 15.70 -24.04
N HIS A 77 -33.25 15.63 -24.27
CA HIS A 77 -32.66 15.84 -25.59
C HIS A 77 -32.79 14.61 -26.50
N ASP A 78 -32.80 13.41 -25.93
CA ASP A 78 -32.96 12.15 -26.69
C ASP A 78 -34.42 11.90 -27.07
N ASP A 79 -35.36 12.20 -26.16
CA ASP A 79 -36.80 12.06 -26.32
C ASP A 79 -37.43 13.23 -27.12
N MET A 80 -36.61 14.20 -27.56
CA MET A 80 -37.03 15.41 -28.31
C MET A 80 -38.08 16.27 -27.57
N THR A 81 -38.17 16.13 -26.25
CA THR A 81 -39.11 16.85 -25.38
C THR A 81 -38.58 18.20 -24.88
N ILE A 82 -37.31 18.53 -25.19
CA ILE A 82 -36.67 19.79 -24.82
C ILE A 82 -37.42 21.02 -25.37
N GLU A 83 -37.92 20.95 -26.61
CA GLU A 83 -38.67 22.03 -27.26
C GLU A 83 -40.01 22.29 -26.56
N TYR A 84 -40.67 21.21 -26.11
CA TYR A 84 -41.88 21.30 -25.29
C TYR A 84 -41.58 21.94 -23.93
N LEU A 85 -40.48 21.57 -23.26
CA LEU A 85 -40.04 22.21 -22.01
C LEU A 85 -39.75 23.71 -22.20
N TYR A 86 -39.26 24.12 -23.37
CA TYR A 86 -39.02 25.53 -23.68
C TYR A 86 -40.30 26.33 -23.96
N SER A 87 -41.39 25.66 -24.34
CA SER A 87 -42.69 26.32 -24.55
C SER A 87 -43.42 26.64 -23.24
N LEU A 88 -42.99 26.06 -22.12
CA LEU A 88 -43.59 26.30 -20.81
C LEU A 88 -43.15 27.67 -20.25
N PRO A 89 -43.99 28.37 -19.46
CA PRO A 89 -43.65 29.63 -18.81
C PRO A 89 -42.74 29.42 -17.58
N VAL A 90 -41.62 28.69 -17.76
CA VAL A 90 -40.65 28.34 -16.73
C VAL A 90 -39.25 28.64 -17.26
N SER A 91 -38.41 29.29 -16.46
CA SER A 91 -37.02 29.55 -16.87
C SER A 91 -36.19 28.26 -16.96
N ARG A 92 -35.27 28.19 -17.93
CA ARG A 92 -34.37 27.04 -18.13
C ARG A 92 -33.57 26.70 -16.88
N SER A 93 -33.07 27.73 -16.18
CA SER A 93 -32.34 27.59 -14.93
C SER A 93 -33.22 27.00 -13.81
N ALA A 94 -34.51 27.33 -13.76
CA ALA A 94 -35.41 26.76 -12.75
C ALA A 94 -35.65 25.26 -12.98
N VAL A 95 -35.72 24.81 -14.24
CA VAL A 95 -35.79 23.37 -14.58
C VAL A 95 -34.50 22.66 -14.19
N PHE A 96 -33.34 23.22 -14.56
CA PHE A 96 -32.02 22.68 -14.21
C PHE A 96 -31.84 22.51 -12.69
N ILE A 97 -32.13 23.56 -11.93
CA ILE A 97 -32.01 23.55 -10.47
C ILE A 97 -32.97 22.53 -9.86
N SER A 98 -34.22 22.46 -10.35
CA SER A 98 -35.19 21.48 -9.84
C SER A 98 -34.74 20.03 -10.07
N LYS A 99 -34.17 19.76 -11.25
CA LYS A 99 -33.57 18.47 -11.61
C LYS A 99 -32.40 18.11 -10.69
N TYR A 100 -31.47 19.04 -10.51
CA TYR A 100 -30.31 18.85 -9.64
C TYR A 100 -30.71 18.60 -8.18
N ILE A 101 -31.61 19.42 -7.63
CA ILE A 101 -32.10 19.28 -6.25
C ILE A 101 -32.80 17.92 -6.08
N ALA A 102 -33.63 17.50 -7.04
CA ALA A 102 -34.31 16.20 -6.97
C ALA A 102 -33.31 15.03 -6.92
N ALA A 103 -32.29 15.04 -7.80
CA ALA A 103 -31.24 14.03 -7.83
C ALA A 103 -30.42 14.00 -6.54
N LEU A 104 -29.95 15.15 -6.07
CA LEU A 104 -29.17 15.26 -4.83
C LEU A 104 -30.00 14.82 -3.62
N SER A 105 -31.29 15.18 -3.57
CA SER A 105 -32.18 14.81 -2.46
C SER A 105 -32.38 13.30 -2.37
N ILE A 106 -32.53 12.61 -3.51
CA ILE A 106 -32.67 11.15 -3.53
C ILE A 106 -31.37 10.47 -3.10
N LEU A 107 -30.23 10.93 -3.61
CA LEU A 107 -28.92 10.37 -3.26
C LEU A 107 -28.60 10.55 -1.77
N CYS A 108 -28.71 11.77 -1.24
CA CYS A 108 -28.48 12.03 0.19
C CYS A 108 -29.55 11.39 1.08
N GLY A 109 -30.82 11.36 0.64
CA GLY A 109 -31.89 10.69 1.37
C GLY A 109 -31.68 9.17 1.47
N SER A 110 -31.16 8.54 0.41
CA SER A 110 -30.83 7.12 0.42
C SER A 110 -29.63 6.81 1.31
N LEU A 111 -28.59 7.66 1.33
CA LEU A 111 -27.48 7.55 2.28
C LEU A 111 -27.97 7.64 3.73
N MET A 112 -28.86 8.60 4.00
CA MET A 112 -29.45 8.75 5.33
C MET A 112 -30.23 7.50 5.74
N LEU A 113 -30.98 6.91 4.80
CA LEU A 113 -31.66 5.63 5.04
C LEU A 113 -30.65 4.53 5.39
N GLY A 114 -29.53 4.42 4.67
CA GLY A 114 -28.45 3.48 4.99
C GLY A 114 -27.86 3.66 6.38
N CYS A 115 -27.57 4.91 6.77
CA CYS A 115 -27.10 5.20 8.13
C CYS A 115 -28.15 4.83 9.20
N ILE A 116 -29.45 5.02 8.90
CA ILE A 116 -30.54 4.64 9.81
C ILE A 116 -30.66 3.12 9.91
N THR A 117 -30.56 2.38 8.81
CA THR A 117 -30.65 0.91 8.81
C THR A 117 -29.50 0.29 9.60
N GLU A 118 -28.28 0.81 9.44
CA GLU A 118 -27.12 0.37 10.21
C GLU A 118 -27.23 0.75 11.70
N TRP A 119 -27.80 1.92 12.00
CA TRP A 119 -28.09 2.29 13.39
C TRP A 119 -29.12 1.36 14.03
N ILE A 120 -30.16 0.96 13.29
CA ILE A 120 -31.15 -0.04 13.75
C ILE A 120 -30.47 -1.38 14.02
N LEU A 121 -29.58 -1.85 13.13
CA LEU A 121 -28.82 -3.08 13.36
C LEU A 121 -28.02 -3.02 14.67
N GLN A 122 -27.46 -1.86 15.01
CA GLN A 122 -26.75 -1.71 16.27
C GLN A 122 -27.62 -1.78 17.53
N LEU A 123 -28.92 -1.50 17.44
CA LEU A 123 -29.80 -1.69 18.58
C LEU A 123 -29.91 -3.16 19.01
N PHE A 124 -29.62 -4.10 18.10
CA PHE A 124 -29.65 -5.53 18.36
C PHE A 124 -28.29 -6.13 18.76
N ASN A 125 -27.22 -5.33 18.74
CA ASN A 125 -25.88 -5.76 19.12
C ASN A 125 -25.59 -5.41 20.58
N SER A 126 -25.28 -6.41 21.41
CA SER A 126 -25.00 -6.22 22.84
C SER A 126 -23.57 -5.75 23.15
N GLN A 127 -22.68 -5.69 22.14
CA GLN A 127 -21.27 -5.27 22.22
C GLN A 127 -20.48 -5.71 23.47
N PRO A 128 -20.49 -6.99 23.89
CA PRO A 128 -19.83 -7.37 25.15
C PRO A 128 -18.29 -7.41 25.08
N TYR A 129 -17.67 -7.45 23.89
CA TYR A 129 -16.24 -7.74 23.73
C TYR A 129 -15.38 -6.62 23.11
N THR A 130 -15.94 -5.69 22.35
CA THR A 130 -15.16 -4.80 21.47
C THR A 130 -15.04 -3.35 21.95
N GLY A 131 -15.90 -2.88 22.87
CA GLY A 131 -15.79 -1.55 23.49
C GLY A 131 -15.99 -0.35 22.55
N ASP A 132 -16.29 -0.57 21.27
CA ASP A 132 -16.45 0.47 20.25
C ASP A 132 -17.92 0.92 20.14
N GLN A 133 -18.29 1.83 21.04
CA GLN A 133 -19.66 2.32 21.17
C GLN A 133 -20.04 3.25 20.01
N PHE A 134 -21.31 3.18 19.61
CA PHE A 134 -21.89 4.12 18.63
C PHE A 134 -21.61 5.57 19.02
N ASN A 135 -21.03 6.33 18.10
CA ASN A 135 -20.76 7.75 18.28
C ASN A 135 -21.53 8.58 17.24
N LEU A 136 -22.58 9.27 17.70
CA LEU A 136 -23.42 10.11 16.84
C LEU A 136 -22.61 11.16 16.07
N ARG A 137 -21.62 11.77 16.71
CA ARG A 137 -20.77 12.79 16.06
C ARG A 137 -19.98 12.19 14.90
N THR A 138 -19.40 11.01 15.10
CA THR A 138 -18.67 10.28 14.06
C THR A 138 -19.61 9.86 12.93
N GLY A 139 -20.78 9.29 13.24
CA GLY A 139 -21.76 8.92 12.23
C GLY A 139 -22.27 10.10 11.39
N VAL A 140 -22.60 11.22 12.03
CA VAL A 140 -23.03 12.46 11.34
C VAL A 140 -21.90 13.03 10.48
N THR A 141 -20.66 12.98 10.97
CA THR A 141 -19.49 13.47 10.20
C THR A 141 -19.24 12.59 8.98
N ALA A 142 -19.33 11.26 9.12
CA ALA A 142 -19.20 10.32 8.00
C ALA A 142 -20.30 10.53 6.96
N TYR A 143 -21.57 10.65 7.40
CA TYR A 143 -22.69 11.00 6.52
C TYR A 143 -22.43 12.31 5.77
N PHE A 144 -21.93 13.34 6.46
CA PHE A 144 -21.63 14.63 5.83
C PHE A 144 -20.56 14.51 4.74
N LEU A 145 -19.49 13.74 4.98
CA LEU A 145 -18.45 13.49 3.97
C LEU A 145 -19.01 12.74 2.75
N MET A 146 -19.83 11.71 2.96
CA MET A 146 -20.49 10.97 1.87
C MET A 146 -21.51 11.83 1.11
N ALA A 147 -22.24 12.71 1.79
CA ALA A 147 -23.16 13.65 1.17
C ALA A 147 -22.42 14.69 0.31
N ILE A 148 -21.27 15.19 0.78
CA ILE A 148 -20.40 16.05 -0.05
C ILE A 148 -19.85 15.27 -1.23
N PHE A 149 -19.43 14.02 -1.04
CA PHE A 149 -18.98 13.17 -2.14
C PHE A 149 -20.06 13.04 -3.22
N ASN A 150 -21.32 12.78 -2.83
CA ASN A 150 -22.45 12.74 -3.76
C ASN A 150 -22.67 14.08 -4.47
N PHE A 151 -22.58 15.21 -3.75
CA PHE A 151 -22.65 16.55 -4.35
C PHE A 151 -21.56 16.75 -5.42
N ILE A 152 -20.31 16.39 -5.10
CA ILE A 152 -19.16 16.53 -6.01
C ILE A 152 -19.37 15.62 -7.22
N MET A 153 -19.62 14.33 -7.01
CA MET A 153 -19.77 13.35 -8.09
C MET A 153 -20.97 13.64 -8.98
N LEU A 154 -22.11 14.04 -8.42
CA LEU A 154 -23.27 14.43 -9.21
C LEU A 154 -22.93 15.63 -10.09
N SER A 155 -22.25 16.66 -9.56
CA SER A 155 -21.87 17.85 -10.32
C SER A 155 -20.93 17.54 -11.49
N HIS A 156 -19.96 16.65 -11.29
CA HIS A 156 -19.11 16.14 -12.38
C HIS A 156 -19.94 15.32 -13.37
N GLY A 157 -20.78 14.40 -12.88
CA GLY A 157 -21.66 13.57 -13.70
C GLY A 157 -22.57 14.41 -14.60
N LEU A 158 -23.10 15.52 -14.10
CA LEU A 158 -23.90 16.46 -14.88
C LEU A 158 -23.12 17.07 -16.05
N LEU A 159 -21.93 17.61 -15.78
CA LEU A 159 -21.07 18.16 -16.82
C LEU A 159 -20.71 17.10 -17.86
N LEU A 160 -20.34 15.91 -17.39
CA LEU A 160 -19.96 14.78 -18.25
C LEU A 160 -21.14 14.28 -19.10
N SER A 161 -22.38 14.36 -18.59
CA SER A 161 -23.57 13.89 -19.31
C SER A 161 -23.80 14.61 -20.64
N PHE A 162 -23.36 15.87 -20.78
CA PHE A 162 -23.38 16.60 -22.06
C PHE A 162 -22.52 15.95 -23.14
N PHE A 163 -21.46 15.25 -22.74
CA PHE A 163 -20.56 14.51 -23.64
C PHE A 163 -21.00 13.05 -23.87
N ARG A 164 -22.15 12.65 -23.31
CA ARG A 164 -22.75 11.30 -23.44
C ARG A 164 -21.70 10.20 -23.17
N ARG A 165 -21.56 9.22 -24.08
CA ARG A 165 -20.64 8.08 -23.92
C ARG A 165 -19.18 8.50 -23.73
N PHE A 166 -18.77 9.66 -24.24
CA PHE A 166 -17.40 10.17 -24.08
C PHE A 166 -17.15 10.87 -22.75
N GLY A 167 -18.20 11.30 -22.04
CA GLY A 167 -18.05 11.86 -20.70
C GLY A 167 -17.46 10.84 -19.73
N LEU A 168 -17.92 9.59 -19.81
CA LEU A 168 -17.35 8.49 -19.02
C LEU A 168 -15.90 8.18 -19.41
N LEU A 169 -15.57 8.25 -20.70
CA LEU A 169 -14.19 8.08 -21.18
C LEU A 169 -13.26 9.19 -20.63
N LEU A 170 -13.73 10.44 -20.64
CA LEU A 170 -12.98 11.59 -20.13
C LEU A 170 -12.74 11.46 -18.62
N LEU A 171 -13.74 11.01 -17.86
CA LEU A 171 -13.59 10.72 -16.43
C LEU A 171 -12.54 9.62 -16.19
N GLY A 172 -12.59 8.54 -16.96
CA GLY A 172 -11.59 7.46 -16.91
C GLY A 172 -10.18 7.95 -17.24
N MET A 173 -10.03 8.78 -18.28
CA MET A 173 -8.74 9.37 -18.64
C MET A 173 -8.17 10.28 -17.53
N ILE A 174 -9.01 11.12 -16.92
CA ILE A 174 -8.60 11.98 -15.80
C ILE A 174 -8.15 11.12 -14.61
N TRP A 175 -8.91 10.09 -14.28
CA TRP A 175 -8.58 9.18 -13.19
C TRP A 175 -7.26 8.44 -13.43
N VAL A 176 -7.02 7.97 -14.65
CA VAL A 176 -5.74 7.34 -14.99
C VAL A 176 -4.60 8.36 -14.95
N PHE A 177 -4.78 9.56 -15.52
CA PHE A 177 -3.77 10.60 -15.47
C PHE A 177 -3.34 10.90 -14.02
N ILE A 178 -4.31 11.07 -13.11
CA ILE A 178 -4.03 11.25 -11.68
C ILE A 178 -3.27 10.03 -11.13
N SER A 179 -3.73 8.82 -11.43
CA SER A 179 -3.16 7.58 -10.90
C SER A 179 -1.73 7.31 -11.41
N SER A 180 -1.43 7.64 -12.66
CA SER A 180 -0.12 7.42 -13.28
C SER A 180 0.93 8.48 -12.92
N PHE A 181 0.51 9.69 -12.55
CA PHE A 181 1.44 10.79 -12.30
C PHE A 181 1.54 11.19 -10.82
N LYS A 182 0.72 10.62 -9.91
CA LYS A 182 0.74 10.97 -8.47
C LYS A 182 2.12 10.77 -7.81
N GLU A 183 2.90 9.77 -8.24
CA GLU A 183 4.24 9.51 -7.70
C GLU A 183 5.22 10.64 -8.03
N LYS A 184 5.14 11.17 -9.26
CA LYS A 184 6.00 12.29 -9.71
C LYS A 184 5.49 13.64 -9.26
N LEU A 185 4.17 13.78 -9.16
CA LEU A 185 3.46 15.01 -8.83
C LEU A 185 2.49 14.74 -7.65
N PRO A 186 2.99 14.73 -6.40
CA PRO A 186 2.20 14.41 -5.21
C PRO A 186 0.92 15.26 -5.05
N PHE A 187 0.92 16.49 -5.58
CA PHE A 187 -0.25 17.36 -5.50
C PHE A 187 -1.48 16.81 -6.24
N LEU A 188 -1.30 15.90 -7.22
CA LEU A 188 -2.40 15.26 -7.93
C LEU A 188 -3.28 14.41 -7.01
N GLU A 189 -2.75 13.95 -5.87
CA GLU A 189 -3.53 13.20 -4.89
C GLU A 189 -4.64 14.06 -4.25
N TYR A 190 -4.48 15.39 -4.24
CA TYR A 190 -5.55 16.30 -3.80
C TYR A 190 -6.75 16.36 -4.77
N LEU A 191 -6.55 15.95 -6.03
CA LEU A 191 -7.59 15.86 -7.05
C LEU A 191 -8.30 14.50 -7.05
N ASN A 192 -7.80 13.53 -6.28
CA ASN A 192 -8.42 12.23 -6.16
C ASN A 192 -9.64 12.31 -5.22
N ILE A 193 -10.83 12.35 -5.80
CA ILE A 193 -12.09 12.47 -5.07
C ILE A 193 -12.33 11.33 -4.07
N PHE A 194 -11.82 10.12 -4.34
CA PHE A 194 -11.97 8.97 -3.44
C PHE A 194 -11.29 9.18 -2.08
N ASN A 195 -10.35 10.13 -1.98
CA ASN A 195 -9.73 10.46 -0.70
C ASN A 195 -10.67 11.26 0.23
N VAL A 196 -11.80 11.79 -0.27
CA VAL A 196 -12.80 12.49 0.57
C VAL A 196 -13.56 11.53 1.48
N THR A 197 -13.76 10.29 1.02
CA THR A 197 -14.48 9.23 1.74
C THR A 197 -13.54 8.30 2.51
N LYS A 198 -12.22 8.58 2.51
CA LYS A 198 -11.27 7.90 3.39
C LYS A 198 -11.41 8.46 4.81
N MET A 199 -11.85 7.61 5.72
CA MET A 199 -12.08 7.99 7.11
C MET A 199 -10.76 7.93 7.90
N GLU A 200 -10.30 9.08 8.40
CA GLU A 200 -9.11 9.20 9.26
C GLU A 200 -9.53 9.57 10.70
N TYR A 201 -8.99 8.91 11.73
CA TYR A 201 -9.44 9.12 13.12
C TYR A 201 -8.34 9.64 14.05
N TYR A 202 -8.63 10.63 14.91
CA TYR A 202 -7.83 11.00 16.08
C TYR A 202 -8.49 10.47 17.35
N GLY A 203 -7.96 9.38 17.90
CA GLY A 203 -8.67 8.63 18.94
C GLY A 203 -10.02 8.15 18.41
N GLN A 204 -11.11 8.52 19.07
CA GLN A 204 -12.48 8.23 18.63
C GLN A 204 -13.09 9.30 17.71
N THR A 205 -12.35 10.36 17.39
CA THR A 205 -12.88 11.50 16.61
C THR A 205 -12.51 11.39 15.15
N LEU A 206 -13.51 11.35 14.27
CA LEU A 206 -13.31 11.39 12.82
C LEU A 206 -12.79 12.77 12.38
N LEU A 207 -11.69 12.77 11.64
CA LEU A 207 -11.04 13.96 11.10
C LEU A 207 -11.68 14.36 9.76
N VAL A 208 -11.92 15.66 9.60
CA VAL A 208 -12.47 16.22 8.36
C VAL A 208 -11.33 16.70 7.46
N PRO A 209 -11.19 16.18 6.22
CA PRO A 209 -10.11 16.54 5.32
C PRO A 209 -10.41 17.87 4.60
N TRP A 210 -10.39 18.99 5.33
CA TRP A 210 -10.80 20.31 4.84
C TRP A 210 -10.16 20.73 3.51
N LYS A 211 -8.84 20.49 3.34
CA LYS A 211 -8.12 20.86 2.11
C LYS A 211 -8.63 20.08 0.90
N LEU A 212 -8.90 18.79 1.04
CA LEU A 212 -9.52 17.97 -0.02
C LEU A 212 -10.93 18.46 -0.32
N LEU A 213 -11.71 18.77 0.72
CA LEU A 213 -13.07 19.28 0.56
C LEU A 213 -13.09 20.61 -0.20
N TYR A 214 -12.26 21.59 0.16
CA TYR A 214 -12.25 22.89 -0.52
C TYR A 214 -11.89 22.78 -2.00
N ILE A 215 -10.87 21.99 -2.33
CA ILE A 215 -10.41 21.81 -3.72
C ILE A 215 -11.51 21.12 -4.54
N ASN A 216 -11.99 19.96 -4.09
CA ASN A 216 -12.94 19.16 -4.86
C ASN A 216 -14.34 19.80 -4.92
N THR A 217 -14.78 20.47 -3.85
CA THR A 217 -16.03 21.24 -3.86
C THR A 217 -15.90 22.46 -4.78
N GLY A 218 -14.76 23.14 -4.81
CA GLY A 218 -14.50 24.23 -5.76
C GLY A 218 -14.61 23.77 -7.21
N ILE A 219 -13.96 22.65 -7.55
CA ILE A 219 -14.05 22.04 -8.89
C ILE A 219 -15.49 21.61 -9.21
N ALA A 220 -16.21 21.04 -8.23
CA ALA A 220 -17.61 20.66 -8.39
C ALA A 220 -18.52 21.86 -8.68
N VAL A 221 -18.35 22.97 -7.95
CA VAL A 221 -19.12 24.20 -8.18
C VAL A 221 -18.84 24.76 -9.57
N ILE A 222 -17.58 24.79 -10.00
CA ILE A 222 -17.22 25.20 -11.37
C ILE A 222 -17.89 24.27 -12.40
N SER A 223 -17.84 22.96 -12.18
CA SER A 223 -18.46 21.97 -13.07
C SER A 223 -19.98 22.16 -13.16
N LEU A 224 -20.64 22.42 -12.03
CA LEU A 224 -22.07 22.68 -11.95
C LEU A 224 -22.45 23.99 -12.66
N LEU A 225 -21.65 25.05 -12.52
CA LEU A 225 -21.85 26.31 -13.22
C LEU A 225 -21.70 26.16 -14.73
N ILE A 226 -20.68 25.43 -15.19
CA ILE A 226 -20.50 25.11 -16.62
C ILE A 226 -21.68 24.28 -17.12
N ALA A 227 -22.10 23.25 -16.40
CA ALA A 227 -23.26 22.43 -16.77
C ALA A 227 -24.55 23.25 -16.84
N GLY A 228 -24.78 24.15 -15.85
CA GLY A 228 -25.92 25.05 -15.84
C GLY A 228 -25.89 26.07 -16.97
N PHE A 229 -24.71 26.59 -17.32
CA PHE A 229 -24.52 27.47 -18.46
C PHE A 229 -24.81 26.76 -19.79
N LEU A 230 -24.29 25.53 -19.98
CA LEU A 230 -24.57 24.68 -21.14
C LEU A 230 -26.06 24.36 -21.26
N TRP A 231 -26.76 24.18 -20.14
CA TRP A 231 -28.21 23.98 -20.14
C TRP A 231 -29.01 25.24 -20.49
N ALA A 232 -28.58 26.40 -20.00
CA ALA A 232 -29.33 27.66 -20.16
C ALA A 232 -29.13 28.30 -21.54
N THR A 233 -27.95 28.16 -22.13
CA THR A 233 -27.63 28.67 -23.48
C THR A 233 -28.26 27.79 -24.58
N PRO A 234 -28.41 28.30 -25.82
CA PRO A 234 -28.78 27.46 -26.97
C PRO A 234 -27.63 26.52 -27.35
N ALA A 235 -27.28 25.61 -26.44
CA ALA A 235 -26.35 24.50 -26.67
C ALA A 235 -26.89 23.48 -27.71
N GLU A 236 -28.05 23.75 -28.30
CA GLU A 236 -28.50 23.15 -29.56
C GLU A 236 -27.40 23.23 -30.62
N GLN A 237 -26.67 24.35 -30.75
CA GLN A 237 -25.60 24.43 -31.76
C GLN A 237 -24.45 23.45 -31.50
N PHE A 238 -24.03 23.31 -30.24
CA PHE A 238 -22.96 22.36 -29.85
C PHE A 238 -23.43 20.90 -29.94
N THR A 239 -24.62 20.60 -29.42
CA THR A 239 -25.19 19.24 -29.45
C THR A 239 -25.59 18.82 -30.86
N MET A 240 -26.09 19.73 -31.72
CA MET A 240 -26.34 19.47 -33.14
C MET A 240 -25.03 19.30 -33.91
N TRP A 241 -24.02 20.15 -33.71
CA TRP A 241 -22.69 19.99 -34.31
C TRP A 241 -22.07 18.64 -33.93
N TYR A 242 -22.12 18.28 -32.64
CA TYR A 242 -21.66 17.01 -32.12
C TYR A 242 -22.43 15.82 -32.74
N ARG A 243 -23.77 15.89 -32.80
CA ARG A 243 -24.63 14.86 -33.42
C ARG A 243 -24.38 14.73 -34.92
N GLN A 244 -24.12 15.83 -35.63
CA GLN A 244 -23.77 15.84 -37.06
C GLN A 244 -22.37 15.28 -37.32
N PHE A 245 -21.40 15.57 -36.45
CA PHE A 245 -20.04 15.03 -36.54
C PHE A 245 -20.03 13.50 -36.38
N PHE A 246 -20.76 12.97 -35.40
CA PHE A 246 -20.85 11.53 -35.13
C PHE A 246 -21.82 10.75 -36.04
N LYS A 247 -22.78 11.41 -36.70
CA LYS A 247 -23.58 10.81 -37.79
C LYS A 247 -22.76 10.46 -39.03
N LYS A 248 -21.59 11.10 -39.23
CA LYS A 248 -20.67 10.73 -40.31
C LYS A 248 -19.91 9.46 -39.93
N ARG A 249 -19.69 8.54 -40.90
CA ARG A 249 -18.96 7.27 -40.69
C ARG A 249 -17.63 7.47 -39.94
N ILE A 250 -16.92 8.56 -40.25
CA ILE A 250 -15.65 8.94 -39.60
C ILE A 250 -15.83 9.20 -38.10
N GLY A 251 -16.86 9.92 -37.68
CA GLY A 251 -17.11 10.19 -36.26
C GLY A 251 -17.44 8.91 -35.49
N THR A 252 -18.25 8.02 -36.08
CA THR A 252 -18.55 6.71 -35.45
C THR A 252 -17.28 5.84 -35.31
N ILE A 253 -16.43 5.80 -36.33
CA ILE A 253 -15.15 5.05 -36.31
C ILE A 253 -14.22 5.62 -35.24
N ILE A 254 -14.03 6.95 -35.19
CA ILE A 254 -13.22 7.61 -34.15
C ILE A 254 -13.76 7.29 -32.77
N GLY A 255 -15.08 7.32 -32.58
CA GLY A 255 -15.70 7.01 -31.29
C GLY A 255 -15.50 5.58 -30.81
N ILE A 256 -15.64 4.62 -31.72
CA ILE A 256 -15.36 3.20 -31.44
C ILE A 256 -13.87 3.01 -31.14
N ALA A 257 -12.98 3.60 -31.95
CA ALA A 257 -11.54 3.51 -31.76
C ALA A 257 -11.09 4.11 -30.41
N THR A 258 -11.61 5.28 -30.01
CA THR A 258 -11.33 5.87 -28.69
C THR A 258 -11.90 5.03 -27.55
N SER A 259 -13.10 4.47 -27.69
CA SER A 259 -13.70 3.60 -26.67
C SER A 259 -12.91 2.31 -26.49
N ILE A 260 -12.47 1.69 -27.59
CA ILE A 260 -11.60 0.50 -27.58
C ILE A 260 -10.23 0.85 -27.00
N ALA A 261 -9.63 1.98 -27.39
CA ALA A 261 -8.34 2.41 -26.86
C ALA A 261 -8.40 2.66 -25.34
N VAL A 262 -9.46 3.30 -24.85
CA VAL A 262 -9.67 3.52 -23.41
C VAL A 262 -10.00 2.22 -22.68
N PHE A 263 -10.78 1.31 -23.30
CA PHE A 263 -11.07 0.00 -22.71
C PHE A 263 -9.82 -0.88 -22.63
N ILE A 264 -9.03 -0.96 -23.70
CA ILE A 264 -7.73 -1.64 -23.71
C ILE A 264 -6.82 -1.01 -22.67
N PHE A 265 -6.75 0.33 -22.61
CA PHE A 265 -5.97 1.04 -21.62
C PHE A 265 -6.43 0.75 -20.17
N PHE A 266 -7.74 0.71 -19.93
CA PHE A 266 -8.34 0.37 -18.63
C PHE A 266 -8.06 -1.09 -18.25
N VAL A 267 -8.25 -2.04 -19.16
CA VAL A 267 -7.90 -3.46 -18.95
C VAL A 267 -6.41 -3.60 -18.69
N THR A 268 -5.54 -2.91 -19.45
CA THR A 268 -4.09 -2.93 -19.20
C THR A 268 -3.68 -2.27 -17.89
N ILE A 269 -4.53 -1.43 -17.27
CA ILE A 269 -4.23 -0.77 -15.99
C ILE A 269 -4.90 -1.46 -14.81
N VAL A 270 -6.03 -2.15 -15.00
CA VAL A 270 -6.74 -2.91 -13.96
C VAL A 270 -6.27 -4.36 -13.89
N ASP A 271 -5.86 -4.97 -15.00
CA ASP A 271 -5.14 -6.26 -15.02
C ASP A 271 -3.69 -6.09 -14.53
N ARG A 272 -3.19 -4.85 -14.51
CA ARG A 272 -1.91 -4.48 -13.92
C ARG A 272 -1.84 -4.78 -12.43
N PRO A 273 -2.62 -4.24 -11.48
CA PRO A 273 -2.42 -4.50 -10.05
C PRO A 273 -2.38 -5.99 -9.65
N MET A 274 -3.11 -6.88 -10.32
CA MET A 274 -3.10 -8.32 -9.99
C MET A 274 -1.94 -9.10 -10.61
N LYS A 275 -1.49 -8.74 -11.81
CA LYS A 275 -0.24 -9.30 -12.38
C LYS A 275 0.99 -8.58 -11.83
N ASP A 276 0.95 -7.27 -11.74
CA ASP A 276 1.98 -6.38 -11.19
C ASP A 276 2.27 -6.64 -9.71
N GLU A 277 1.41 -7.15 -8.83
CA GLU A 277 1.92 -7.52 -7.49
C GLU A 277 2.77 -8.78 -7.52
N MET A 278 2.48 -9.70 -8.44
CA MET A 278 3.28 -10.90 -8.67
C MET A 278 4.48 -10.62 -9.60
N GLU A 279 4.39 -9.58 -10.44
CA GLU A 279 5.32 -9.27 -11.55
C GLU A 279 6.07 -7.92 -11.34
N LYS A 280 5.64 -6.97 -10.50
CA LYS A 280 6.42 -5.78 -10.07
C LYS A 280 7.46 -6.09 -9.01
N ASN A 281 7.28 -7.15 -8.20
CA ASN A 281 8.41 -7.74 -7.49
C ASN A 281 9.49 -8.24 -8.48
N LEU A 282 9.15 -8.33 -9.78
CA LEU A 282 10.00 -8.83 -10.85
C LEU A 282 10.33 -7.79 -11.94
N MET A 283 9.71 -6.60 -12.01
CA MET A 283 9.74 -5.75 -13.23
C MET A 283 9.64 -4.23 -12.99
N LYS A 284 10.16 -3.67 -11.89
CA LYS A 284 10.32 -2.20 -11.76
C LYS A 284 11.76 -1.78 -12.09
N GLU A 285 12.17 -1.95 -13.35
CA GLU A 285 13.49 -1.46 -13.80
C GLU A 285 13.38 -0.41 -14.89
N GLN A 286 13.99 0.75 -14.63
CA GLN A 286 14.53 1.60 -15.68
C GLN A 286 15.71 0.88 -16.32
N TYR A 287 15.47 0.16 -17.42
CA TYR A 287 16.56 -0.29 -18.28
C TYR A 287 17.31 0.92 -18.83
N ILE A 288 18.47 1.24 -18.27
CA ILE A 288 19.49 1.95 -19.04
C ILE A 288 19.91 0.96 -20.14
N SER A 289 19.82 1.36 -21.40
CA SER A 289 20.20 0.50 -22.53
C SER A 289 21.73 0.31 -22.56
N PHE A 290 22.25 -0.53 -21.69
CA PHE A 290 23.60 -1.07 -21.83
C PHE A 290 23.58 -2.12 -22.94
N LYS A 291 24.70 -2.24 -23.66
CA LYS A 291 24.94 -3.50 -24.38
C LYS A 291 25.18 -4.57 -23.33
N THR A 292 24.33 -5.59 -23.33
CA THR A 292 24.45 -6.74 -22.43
C THR A 292 25.23 -7.85 -23.13
N ALA A 293 25.91 -8.67 -22.32
CA ALA A 293 26.51 -9.92 -22.75
C ALA A 293 25.96 -11.06 -21.89
N THR A 294 25.98 -12.27 -22.43
CA THR A 294 25.51 -13.48 -21.75
C THR A 294 26.65 -14.47 -21.60
N PHE A 295 26.66 -15.22 -20.50
CA PHE A 295 27.60 -16.30 -20.24
C PHE A 295 26.89 -17.44 -19.51
N SER A 296 27.03 -18.66 -19.99
CA SER A 296 26.46 -19.85 -19.34
C SER A 296 27.58 -20.64 -18.64
N THR A 297 27.31 -21.05 -17.41
CA THR A 297 28.12 -21.98 -16.63
C THR A 297 27.39 -23.33 -16.52
N GLU A 298 27.87 -24.26 -15.69
CA GLU A 298 27.16 -25.53 -15.48
C GLU A 298 25.80 -25.30 -14.80
N HIS A 299 25.74 -24.37 -13.84
CA HIS A 299 24.56 -24.15 -13.01
C HIS A 299 23.88 -22.79 -13.20
N TYR A 300 24.42 -21.89 -14.04
CA TYR A 300 23.82 -20.57 -14.28
C TYR A 300 23.79 -20.14 -15.75
N ASN A 301 22.78 -19.35 -16.09
CA ASN A 301 22.74 -18.52 -17.30
C ASN A 301 22.81 -17.05 -16.90
N LEU A 302 23.99 -16.44 -17.02
CA LEU A 302 24.24 -15.08 -16.55
C LEU A 302 24.10 -14.04 -17.67
N THR A 303 23.43 -12.93 -17.38
CA THR A 303 23.38 -11.72 -18.21
C THR A 303 24.06 -10.58 -17.47
N TYR A 304 24.93 -9.80 -18.13
CA TYR A 304 25.68 -8.72 -17.45
C TYR A 304 25.96 -7.53 -18.37
N PRO A 305 26.25 -6.32 -17.81
CA PRO A 305 26.61 -5.14 -18.60
C PRO A 305 28.00 -5.32 -19.24
N GLN A 306 28.11 -5.10 -20.56
CA GLN A 306 29.37 -5.31 -21.28
C GLN A 306 30.51 -4.40 -20.79
N ASN A 307 30.19 -3.22 -20.27
CA ASN A 307 31.15 -2.28 -19.68
C ASN A 307 31.68 -2.73 -18.30
N LEU A 308 31.04 -3.71 -17.65
CA LEU A 308 31.47 -4.30 -16.37
C LEU A 308 31.96 -5.74 -16.55
N ARG A 309 32.44 -6.08 -17.75
CA ARG A 309 32.83 -7.44 -18.12
C ARG A 309 33.85 -8.06 -17.17
N GLU A 310 34.87 -7.31 -16.75
CA GLU A 310 35.89 -7.81 -15.82
C GLU A 310 35.28 -8.17 -14.46
N THR A 311 34.55 -7.24 -13.85
CA THR A 311 33.79 -7.41 -12.61
C THR A 311 32.83 -8.60 -12.67
N ALA A 312 32.12 -8.77 -13.79
CA ALA A 312 31.20 -9.88 -14.01
C ALA A 312 31.95 -11.22 -14.12
N HIS A 313 33.07 -11.27 -14.86
CA HIS A 313 33.85 -12.50 -15.00
C HIS A 313 34.50 -12.96 -13.69
N GLU A 314 34.87 -12.05 -12.78
CA GLU A 314 35.31 -12.42 -11.42
C GLU A 314 34.22 -13.19 -10.66
N LEU A 315 32.97 -12.73 -10.73
CA LEU A 315 31.83 -13.40 -10.10
C LEU A 315 31.48 -14.72 -10.81
N ILE A 316 31.41 -14.69 -12.14
CA ILE A 316 31.14 -15.87 -12.99
C ILE A 316 32.13 -16.99 -12.70
N GLY A 317 33.42 -16.66 -12.55
CA GLY A 317 34.48 -17.65 -12.28
C GLY A 317 34.29 -18.43 -10.97
N ARG A 318 33.42 -17.96 -10.07
CA ARG A 318 33.07 -18.62 -8.81
C ARG A 318 31.56 -18.87 -8.66
N ALA A 319 30.77 -18.65 -9.69
CA ALA A 319 29.31 -18.80 -9.62
C ALA A 319 28.91 -20.25 -9.31
N ASP A 320 29.47 -21.23 -10.04
CA ASP A 320 29.16 -22.64 -9.80
C ASP A 320 29.59 -23.12 -8.40
N GLU A 321 30.67 -22.54 -7.84
CA GLU A 321 31.05 -22.79 -6.44
C GLU A 321 29.94 -22.34 -5.47
N VAL A 322 29.35 -21.15 -5.70
CA VAL A 322 28.23 -20.64 -4.89
C VAL A 322 27.02 -21.57 -4.97
N TYR A 323 26.69 -22.08 -6.17
CA TYR A 323 25.60 -23.02 -6.35
C TYR A 323 25.82 -24.30 -5.54
N VAL A 324 26.95 -24.96 -5.76
CA VAL A 324 27.28 -26.25 -5.14
C VAL A 324 27.31 -26.09 -3.62
N ARG A 325 27.97 -25.06 -3.10
CA ARG A 325 28.06 -24.84 -1.65
C ARG A 325 26.70 -24.52 -1.02
N THR A 326 25.86 -23.72 -1.69
CA THR A 326 24.49 -23.41 -1.21
C THR A 326 23.61 -24.66 -1.22
N ARG A 327 23.64 -25.43 -2.31
CA ARG A 327 22.89 -26.69 -2.44
C ARG A 327 23.31 -27.69 -1.36
N ASP A 328 24.62 -27.88 -1.18
CA ASP A 328 25.16 -28.85 -0.25
C ASP A 328 24.84 -28.45 1.20
N PHE A 329 24.91 -27.16 1.54
CA PHE A 329 24.52 -26.67 2.86
C PHE A 329 23.03 -26.92 3.15
N LEU A 330 22.16 -26.69 2.16
CA LEU A 330 20.72 -26.89 2.27
C LEU A 330 20.28 -28.35 2.02
N PHE A 331 21.22 -29.27 1.77
CA PHE A 331 20.90 -30.64 1.36
C PHE A 331 19.85 -30.71 0.22
N ALA A 332 19.84 -29.70 -0.65
CA ALA A 332 18.77 -29.45 -1.61
C ALA A 332 18.90 -30.32 -2.87
N GLN A 333 17.79 -30.54 -3.55
CA GLN A 333 17.80 -31.17 -4.87
C GLN A 333 18.39 -30.22 -5.91
N ASP A 334 18.93 -30.79 -6.99
CA ASP A 334 19.44 -30.01 -8.11
C ASP A 334 18.27 -29.25 -8.80
N SER A 335 18.40 -27.93 -8.92
CA SER A 335 17.39 -27.08 -9.57
C SER A 335 17.50 -27.06 -11.10
N GLY A 336 18.58 -27.58 -11.66
CA GLY A 336 19.01 -27.24 -13.01
C GLY A 336 19.51 -25.78 -13.11
N PRO A 337 19.80 -25.27 -14.32
CA PRO A 337 20.42 -23.97 -14.50
C PRO A 337 19.55 -22.79 -14.03
N ILE A 338 20.09 -21.94 -13.14
CA ILE A 338 19.45 -20.72 -12.64
C ILE A 338 19.77 -19.54 -13.58
N ALA A 339 18.78 -18.76 -13.98
CA ALA A 339 19.00 -17.52 -14.71
C ALA A 339 19.48 -16.42 -13.76
N ALA A 340 20.61 -15.78 -14.00
CA ALA A 340 21.12 -14.69 -13.17
C ALA A 340 21.29 -13.40 -13.99
N ASP A 341 20.59 -12.34 -13.61
CA ASP A 341 20.61 -11.05 -14.26
C ASP A 341 21.44 -10.06 -13.43
N LEU A 342 22.68 -9.85 -13.84
CA LEU A 342 23.64 -8.97 -13.17
C LEU A 342 23.55 -7.52 -13.63
N THR A 343 22.48 -7.17 -14.36
CA THR A 343 22.29 -5.82 -14.94
C THR A 343 21.50 -4.87 -14.06
N GLU A 344 21.05 -5.35 -12.89
CA GLU A 344 20.07 -4.66 -12.06
C GLU A 344 20.58 -3.30 -11.54
N GLU A 345 19.70 -2.29 -11.50
CA GLU A 345 19.93 -1.01 -10.84
C GLU A 345 18.86 -0.74 -9.79
N SER A 346 19.09 -1.22 -8.57
CA SER A 346 18.20 -0.94 -7.45
C SER A 346 18.84 0.04 -6.49
N ASN A 347 18.10 1.03 -5.98
CA ASN A 347 18.59 1.87 -4.88
C ASN A 347 18.45 1.18 -3.51
N GLU A 348 17.76 0.04 -3.42
CA GLU A 348 17.23 -0.48 -2.16
C GLU A 348 17.74 -1.86 -1.77
N HIS A 349 17.95 -2.76 -2.74
CA HIS A 349 18.45 -4.12 -2.48
C HIS A 349 19.68 -4.45 -3.35
N ALA A 350 20.56 -5.32 -2.87
CA ALA A 350 21.74 -5.75 -3.63
C ALA A 350 21.42 -6.86 -4.66
N GLY A 351 20.33 -7.61 -4.43
CA GLY A 351 19.74 -8.57 -5.36
C GLY A 351 18.28 -8.88 -5.03
N ILE A 352 17.62 -9.64 -5.91
CA ILE A 352 16.28 -10.26 -5.73
C ILE A 352 16.31 -11.64 -6.40
N ALA A 353 15.68 -12.63 -5.78
CA ALA A 353 15.42 -13.93 -6.39
C ALA A 353 13.93 -14.23 -6.51
N ALA A 354 13.53 -14.83 -7.64
CA ALA A 354 12.18 -15.33 -7.87
C ALA A 354 12.23 -16.61 -8.72
N LEU A 355 11.67 -17.71 -8.19
CA LEU A 355 11.68 -19.04 -8.81
C LEU A 355 13.10 -19.49 -9.20
N TYR A 356 13.47 -19.33 -10.47
CA TYR A 356 14.78 -19.69 -11.03
C TYR A 356 15.54 -18.47 -11.57
N LYS A 357 15.11 -17.25 -11.23
CA LYS A 357 15.76 -16.01 -11.68
C LYS A 357 16.33 -15.26 -10.49
N ILE A 358 17.63 -15.01 -10.53
CA ILE A 358 18.36 -14.08 -9.66
C ILE A 358 18.52 -12.77 -10.42
N ARG A 359 18.43 -11.65 -9.71
CA ARG A 359 18.75 -10.31 -10.18
C ARG A 359 19.72 -9.69 -9.19
N MET A 360 20.78 -9.03 -9.64
CA MET A 360 21.81 -8.50 -8.75
C MET A 360 22.48 -7.27 -9.35
N ASP A 361 22.64 -6.21 -8.55
CA ASP A 361 23.43 -5.05 -8.95
C ASP A 361 24.91 -5.29 -8.58
N ILE A 362 25.70 -5.67 -9.57
CA ILE A 362 27.14 -5.93 -9.39
C ILE A 362 27.97 -4.67 -9.08
N ARG A 363 27.38 -3.46 -9.16
CA ARG A 363 28.06 -2.19 -8.85
C ARG A 363 28.00 -1.84 -7.38
N LYS A 364 26.98 -2.31 -6.65
CA LYS A 364 26.78 -1.96 -5.23
C LYS A 364 27.91 -2.42 -4.33
N THR A 365 28.58 -3.51 -4.71
CA THR A 365 29.60 -4.15 -3.89
C THR A 365 30.95 -4.09 -4.61
N LYS A 366 31.94 -3.46 -3.94
CA LYS A 366 33.27 -3.26 -4.53
C LYS A 366 34.09 -4.56 -4.51
N LYS A 367 34.00 -5.33 -3.43
CA LYS A 367 34.77 -6.56 -3.22
C LYS A 367 34.06 -7.77 -3.83
N LEU A 368 34.83 -8.73 -4.34
CA LEU A 368 34.29 -9.97 -4.89
C LEU A 368 33.58 -10.80 -3.81
N GLU A 369 34.12 -10.84 -2.60
CA GLU A 369 33.54 -11.58 -1.46
C GLU A 369 32.15 -11.05 -1.08
N ASP A 370 31.98 -9.73 -1.14
CA ASP A 370 30.68 -9.09 -0.93
C ASP A 370 29.68 -9.48 -2.03
N ARG A 371 30.14 -9.53 -3.29
CA ARG A 371 29.32 -9.99 -4.43
C ARG A 371 28.93 -11.46 -4.28
N LEU A 372 29.87 -12.33 -3.92
CA LEU A 372 29.62 -13.76 -3.70
C LEU A 372 28.63 -14.02 -2.58
N ARG A 373 28.71 -13.24 -1.48
CA ARG A 373 27.75 -13.35 -0.38
C ARG A 373 26.33 -12.97 -0.81
N VAL A 374 26.17 -11.84 -1.52
CA VAL A 374 24.86 -11.46 -2.09
C VAL A 374 24.38 -12.55 -3.05
N PHE A 375 25.24 -13.06 -3.92
CA PHE A 375 24.87 -14.11 -4.86
C PHE A 375 24.44 -15.42 -4.17
N ALA A 376 25.09 -15.78 -3.05
CA ALA A 376 24.71 -16.92 -2.21
C ALA A 376 23.38 -16.69 -1.48
N HIS A 377 23.13 -15.46 -1.02
CA HIS A 377 21.86 -15.05 -0.43
C HIS A 377 20.72 -15.24 -1.45
N GLU A 378 20.85 -14.70 -2.66
CA GLU A 378 19.83 -14.86 -3.72
C GLU A 378 19.66 -16.32 -4.17
N THR A 379 20.76 -17.08 -4.26
CA THR A 379 20.70 -18.51 -4.60
C THR A 379 19.95 -19.31 -3.52
N THR A 380 20.06 -18.90 -2.25
CA THR A 380 19.34 -19.56 -1.15
C THR A 380 17.83 -19.44 -1.29
N HIS A 381 17.31 -18.29 -1.72
CA HIS A 381 15.88 -18.12 -1.99
C HIS A 381 15.37 -19.04 -3.10
N VAL A 382 16.16 -19.25 -4.17
CA VAL A 382 15.81 -20.21 -5.24
C VAL A 382 15.61 -21.60 -4.65
N PHE A 383 16.56 -22.11 -3.87
CA PHE A 383 16.43 -23.41 -3.22
C PHE A 383 15.31 -23.45 -2.18
N ALA A 384 15.10 -22.39 -1.41
CA ALA A 384 14.00 -22.32 -0.43
C ALA A 384 12.63 -22.48 -1.09
N ILE A 385 12.42 -21.85 -2.25
CA ILE A 385 11.18 -21.99 -3.03
C ILE A 385 11.02 -23.43 -3.54
N LEU A 386 12.09 -24.07 -4.01
CA LEU A 386 12.05 -25.43 -4.54
C LEU A 386 11.79 -26.47 -3.46
N GLU A 387 12.57 -26.42 -2.38
CA GLU A 387 12.47 -27.38 -1.27
C GLU A 387 11.13 -27.27 -0.53
N SER A 388 10.53 -26.09 -0.48
CA SER A 388 9.19 -25.88 0.09
C SER A 388 8.05 -26.14 -0.88
N ASN A 389 8.31 -26.61 -2.10
CA ASN A 389 7.31 -26.75 -3.15
C ASN A 389 6.45 -25.47 -3.30
N ARG A 390 7.12 -24.31 -3.25
CA ARG A 390 6.56 -22.94 -3.32
C ARG A 390 5.71 -22.51 -2.13
N LYS A 391 5.47 -23.37 -1.13
CA LYS A 391 4.66 -23.04 0.05
C LYS A 391 5.23 -21.92 0.91
N ILE A 392 6.54 -21.68 0.84
CA ILE A 392 7.15 -20.51 1.48
C ILE A 392 6.55 -19.18 0.99
N ASN A 393 6.10 -19.11 -0.27
CA ASN A 393 5.47 -17.91 -0.83
C ASN A 393 3.97 -17.82 -0.55
N ASP A 394 3.27 -18.96 -0.46
CA ASP A 394 1.83 -19.00 -0.14
C ASP A 394 1.56 -18.41 1.26
N TYR A 395 2.50 -18.58 2.19
CA TYR A 395 2.43 -18.09 3.57
C TYR A 395 3.32 -16.87 3.82
N TRP A 396 3.50 -15.99 2.82
CA TRP A 396 4.47 -14.88 2.88
C TRP A 396 4.38 -14.03 4.16
N ASN A 397 3.16 -13.75 4.65
CA ASN A 397 2.96 -13.02 5.90
C ASN A 397 3.64 -13.70 7.12
N SER A 398 3.71 -15.03 7.11
CA SER A 398 4.25 -15.84 8.18
C SER A 398 5.68 -16.31 7.95
N THR A 399 6.18 -16.24 6.72
CA THR A 399 7.46 -16.85 6.32
C THR A 399 8.54 -15.84 5.95
N LEU A 400 8.21 -14.56 5.73
CA LEU A 400 9.18 -13.56 5.30
C LEU A 400 10.43 -13.52 6.20
N PHE A 401 10.26 -13.46 7.53
CA PHE A 401 11.40 -13.41 8.46
C PHE A 401 12.30 -14.64 8.34
N PHE A 402 11.72 -15.81 8.10
CA PHE A 402 12.47 -17.04 7.91
C PHE A 402 13.14 -17.06 6.55
N ASN A 403 12.47 -16.63 5.48
CA ASN A 403 13.04 -16.60 4.14
C ASN A 403 14.26 -15.67 4.05
N GLU A 404 14.14 -14.43 4.54
CA GLU A 404 15.25 -13.47 4.59
C GLU A 404 16.33 -13.93 5.57
N GLY A 405 15.92 -14.40 6.76
CA GLY A 405 16.82 -14.91 7.78
C GLY A 405 17.63 -16.13 7.34
N LEU A 406 17.02 -17.00 6.54
CA LEU A 406 17.65 -18.19 5.97
C LEU A 406 18.74 -17.78 4.98
N ALA A 407 18.41 -16.93 4.02
CA ALA A 407 19.36 -16.44 3.03
C ALA A 407 20.53 -15.68 3.68
N GLU A 408 20.26 -14.90 4.72
CA GLU A 408 21.30 -14.29 5.56
C GLU A 408 22.17 -15.34 6.27
N HIS A 409 21.56 -16.33 6.93
CA HIS A 409 22.29 -17.38 7.62
C HIS A 409 23.22 -18.18 6.69
N VAL A 410 22.69 -18.66 5.56
CA VAL A 410 23.48 -19.42 4.59
C VAL A 410 24.61 -18.57 4.02
N SER A 411 24.31 -17.34 3.59
CA SER A 411 25.31 -16.48 2.95
C SER A 411 26.47 -16.11 3.88
N TYR A 412 26.22 -15.82 5.16
CA TYR A 412 27.28 -15.54 6.14
C TYR A 412 28.03 -16.79 6.60
N THR A 413 27.40 -17.96 6.58
CA THR A 413 28.08 -19.24 6.86
C THR A 413 29.03 -19.62 5.71
N LEU A 414 28.61 -19.42 4.46
CA LEU A 414 29.43 -19.78 3.29
C LEU A 414 30.49 -18.73 2.95
N PHE A 415 30.18 -17.45 3.13
CA PHE A 415 31.07 -16.33 2.82
C PHE A 415 31.17 -15.38 4.03
N PRO A 416 31.92 -15.78 5.08
CA PRO A 416 31.98 -15.04 6.34
C PRO A 416 32.53 -13.62 6.17
N ASP A 417 31.93 -12.70 6.92
CA ASP A 417 32.40 -11.33 7.12
C ASP A 417 32.05 -10.94 8.55
N GLU A 418 33.03 -11.11 9.44
CA GLU A 418 32.87 -10.94 10.88
C GLU A 418 32.47 -9.51 11.24
N GLU A 419 32.98 -8.49 10.52
CA GLU A 419 32.68 -7.09 10.77
C GLU A 419 31.19 -6.79 10.49
N LYS A 420 30.68 -7.22 9.32
CA LYS A 420 29.25 -7.02 8.99
C LYS A 420 28.33 -7.87 9.86
N LEU A 421 28.73 -9.10 10.19
CA LEU A 421 27.95 -9.95 11.07
C LEU A 421 27.88 -9.37 12.49
N GLU A 422 28.99 -8.81 12.99
CA GLU A 422 29.01 -8.10 14.27
C GLU A 422 28.08 -6.87 14.25
N ALA A 423 28.10 -6.06 13.18
CA ALA A 423 27.22 -4.91 13.05
C ALA A 423 25.73 -5.31 13.03
N LYS A 424 25.39 -6.37 12.29
CA LYS A 424 24.03 -6.93 12.25
C LYS A 424 23.59 -7.49 13.60
N ASN A 425 24.47 -8.19 14.30
CA ASN A 425 24.20 -8.71 15.64
C ASN A 425 23.95 -7.58 16.63
N LEU A 426 24.77 -6.51 16.58
CA LEU A 426 24.57 -5.32 17.41
C LEU A 426 23.22 -4.66 17.11
N LEU A 427 22.86 -4.48 15.83
CA LEU A 427 21.57 -3.93 15.43
C LEU A 427 20.40 -4.79 15.97
N SER A 428 20.47 -6.11 15.76
CA SER A 428 19.46 -7.07 16.20
C SER A 428 19.19 -6.96 17.69
N VAL A 429 20.26 -7.06 18.49
CA VAL A 429 20.14 -7.09 19.94
C VAL A 429 19.78 -5.73 20.52
N THR A 430 20.26 -4.64 19.92
CA THR A 430 19.88 -3.27 20.32
C THR A 430 18.38 -3.10 20.15
N THR A 431 17.84 -3.45 18.98
CA THR A 431 16.42 -3.31 18.68
C THR A 431 15.56 -4.25 19.51
N TRP A 432 15.96 -5.52 19.66
CA TRP A 432 15.28 -6.50 20.50
C TRP A 432 15.23 -6.06 21.98
N LYS A 433 16.37 -5.70 22.58
CA LYS A 433 16.45 -5.29 23.99
C LYS A 433 15.61 -4.03 24.26
N ARG A 434 15.57 -3.10 23.31
CA ARG A 434 14.84 -1.83 23.48
C ARG A 434 13.34 -1.94 23.27
N ASN A 435 12.90 -2.80 22.36
CA ASN A 435 11.50 -2.92 21.95
C ASN A 435 10.79 -4.19 22.47
N LYS A 436 11.52 -5.11 23.10
CA LYS A 436 11.01 -6.40 23.62
C LYS A 436 10.29 -7.23 22.56
N ILE A 437 10.89 -7.31 21.37
CA ILE A 437 10.33 -8.06 20.23
C ILE A 437 10.21 -9.54 20.60
N THR A 438 9.02 -10.12 20.39
CA THR A 438 8.72 -11.53 20.60
C THR A 438 8.78 -12.32 19.28
N PHE A 439 8.69 -13.65 19.37
CA PHE A 439 8.56 -14.50 18.18
C PHE A 439 7.27 -14.19 17.42
N ASP A 440 6.14 -14.02 18.12
CA ASP A 440 4.85 -13.74 17.50
C ASP A 440 4.86 -12.39 16.76
N ASP A 441 5.59 -11.40 17.27
CA ASP A 441 5.80 -10.15 16.54
C ASP A 441 6.56 -10.43 15.22
N LEU A 442 7.66 -11.17 15.26
CA LEU A 442 8.51 -11.43 14.10
C LEU A 442 7.83 -12.33 13.06
N ALA A 443 7.01 -13.28 13.51
CA ALA A 443 6.31 -14.24 12.68
C ALA A 443 5.08 -13.66 11.98
N ASP A 444 4.56 -12.50 12.38
CA ASP A 444 3.45 -11.82 11.70
C ASP A 444 3.94 -10.56 10.98
N MET A 445 4.27 -10.69 9.69
CA MET A 445 4.84 -9.63 8.88
C MET A 445 4.00 -8.36 8.89
N GLU A 446 2.69 -8.44 8.66
CA GLU A 446 1.81 -7.27 8.59
C GLU A 446 1.80 -6.48 9.91
N SER A 447 1.66 -7.18 11.04
CA SER A 447 1.72 -6.57 12.37
C SER A 447 3.11 -6.06 12.73
N PHE A 448 4.16 -6.71 12.22
CA PHE A 448 5.55 -6.29 12.42
C PHE A 448 5.85 -4.99 11.67
N LYS A 449 5.51 -4.91 10.37
CA LYS A 449 5.75 -3.75 9.48
C LYS A 449 5.01 -2.48 9.93
N LYS A 450 3.91 -2.64 10.67
CA LYS A 450 3.20 -1.54 11.33
C LYS A 450 4.02 -0.90 12.44
N ARG A 451 4.88 -1.67 13.12
CA ARG A 451 5.59 -1.23 14.35
C ARG A 451 7.08 -1.01 14.14
N TYR A 452 7.73 -1.87 13.36
CA TYR A 452 9.17 -1.98 13.28
C TYR A 452 9.67 -1.91 11.83
N SER A 453 11.00 -1.87 11.70
CA SER A 453 11.70 -1.79 10.42
C SER A 453 11.81 -3.16 9.75
N GLU A 454 11.60 -3.23 8.43
CA GLU A 454 11.63 -4.50 7.68
C GLU A 454 13.02 -5.14 7.63
N GLU A 455 14.07 -4.34 7.77
CA GLU A 455 15.47 -4.79 7.82
C GLU A 455 15.72 -5.77 8.98
N LEU A 456 14.84 -5.81 9.98
CA LEU A 456 14.92 -6.75 11.08
C LEU A 456 14.53 -8.18 10.68
N PHE A 457 13.82 -8.38 9.57
CA PHE A 457 13.57 -9.72 9.04
C PHE A 457 14.88 -10.42 8.65
N TYR A 458 15.82 -9.67 8.04
CA TYR A 458 17.16 -10.16 7.73
C TYR A 458 17.94 -10.52 8.99
N THR A 459 17.90 -9.64 10.01
CA THR A 459 18.83 -9.73 11.14
C THR A 459 18.28 -10.59 12.29
N LEU A 460 17.07 -10.33 12.77
CA LEU A 460 16.42 -11.18 13.78
C LEU A 460 16.06 -12.56 13.20
N GLY A 461 15.64 -12.61 11.94
CA GLY A 461 15.38 -13.86 11.24
C GLY A 461 16.64 -14.72 11.11
N HIS A 462 17.80 -14.14 10.80
CA HIS A 462 19.08 -14.84 10.79
C HIS A 462 19.37 -15.54 12.12
N LEU A 463 19.18 -14.83 13.24
CA LEU A 463 19.39 -15.40 14.58
C LEU A 463 18.39 -16.51 14.91
N TRP A 464 17.16 -16.42 14.39
CA TRP A 464 16.15 -17.46 14.59
C TRP A 464 16.45 -18.73 13.76
N VAL A 465 16.86 -18.59 12.50
CA VAL A 465 17.32 -19.72 11.68
C VAL A 465 18.57 -20.36 12.29
N LYS A 466 19.51 -19.54 12.79
CA LYS A 466 20.65 -20.04 13.56
C LYS A 466 20.19 -20.84 14.78
N ALA A 467 19.13 -20.40 15.48
CA ALA A 467 18.60 -21.13 16.63
C ALA A 467 18.04 -22.52 16.26
N ILE A 468 17.47 -22.69 15.07
CA ILE A 468 17.07 -24.02 14.56
C ILE A 468 18.31 -24.91 14.42
N SER A 469 19.35 -24.41 13.74
CA SER A 469 20.61 -25.15 13.56
C SER A 469 21.28 -25.47 14.89
N ASP A 470 21.38 -24.51 15.82
CA ASP A 470 22.00 -24.73 17.13
C ASP A 470 21.24 -25.75 17.99
N THR A 471 19.92 -25.89 17.78
CA THR A 471 19.08 -26.80 18.57
C THR A 471 19.03 -28.20 17.97
N TYR A 472 18.94 -28.32 16.64
CA TYR A 472 18.62 -29.56 15.93
C TYR A 472 19.59 -29.92 14.79
N GLY A 473 20.61 -29.09 14.55
CA GLY A 473 21.60 -29.25 13.48
C GLY A 473 21.19 -28.61 12.15
N ASP A 474 22.19 -28.30 11.31
CA ASP A 474 22.01 -27.56 10.05
C ASP A 474 20.99 -28.20 9.10
N LYS A 475 20.97 -29.54 9.00
CA LYS A 475 20.06 -30.27 8.13
C LYS A 475 18.59 -29.95 8.43
N THR A 476 18.25 -29.65 9.68
CA THR A 476 16.89 -29.33 10.13
C THR A 476 16.33 -28.09 9.44
N ILE A 477 17.18 -27.15 9.02
CA ILE A 477 16.75 -25.99 8.22
C ILE A 477 16.10 -26.44 6.91
N SER A 478 16.74 -27.39 6.21
CA SER A 478 16.21 -27.95 4.96
C SER A 478 14.97 -28.82 5.19
N ASP A 479 14.96 -29.61 6.26
CA ASP A 479 13.80 -30.42 6.62
C ASP A 479 12.61 -29.52 6.97
N THR A 480 12.84 -28.33 7.56
CA THR A 480 11.80 -27.32 7.84
C THR A 480 11.16 -26.79 6.56
N LEU A 481 11.96 -26.49 5.52
CA LEU A 481 11.45 -26.07 4.21
C LEU A 481 10.54 -27.15 3.61
N ARG A 482 10.99 -28.41 3.62
CA ARG A 482 10.20 -29.53 3.08
C ARG A 482 8.95 -29.80 3.90
N ALA A 483 9.02 -29.65 5.22
CA ALA A 483 7.88 -29.80 6.11
C ALA A 483 6.82 -28.74 5.85
N LEU A 484 7.22 -27.51 5.54
CA LEU A 484 6.30 -26.45 5.12
C LEU A 484 5.61 -26.80 3.79
N GLY A 485 6.35 -27.44 2.88
CA GLY A 485 5.89 -27.89 1.56
C GLY A 485 5.17 -29.24 1.52
N ARG A 486 4.99 -29.92 2.66
CA ARG A 486 4.55 -31.32 2.69
C ARG A 486 3.12 -31.50 2.20
N GLU A 487 2.87 -32.67 1.62
CA GLU A 487 1.52 -33.04 1.19
C GLU A 487 0.59 -33.16 2.42
N GLY A 488 -0.61 -32.59 2.32
CA GLY A 488 -1.58 -32.60 3.42
C GLY A 488 -1.30 -31.60 4.55
N ALA A 489 -0.37 -30.65 4.37
CA ALA A 489 -0.18 -29.55 5.32
C ALA A 489 -1.50 -28.77 5.53
N PRO A 490 -1.85 -28.40 6.77
CA PRO A 490 -3.03 -27.58 7.03
C PRO A 490 -2.98 -26.24 6.30
N THR A 491 -4.15 -25.73 5.91
CA THR A 491 -4.30 -24.42 5.23
C THR A 491 -4.88 -23.37 6.17
N ASN A 492 -4.55 -22.09 5.94
CA ASN A 492 -5.08 -20.94 6.69
C ASN A 492 -4.74 -20.93 8.19
N LEU A 493 -3.57 -21.45 8.58
CA LEU A 493 -3.06 -21.31 9.93
C LEU A 493 -2.56 -19.88 10.18
N GLY A 494 -2.78 -19.36 11.38
CA GLY A 494 -2.09 -18.15 11.85
C GLY A 494 -0.59 -18.40 12.03
N SER A 495 0.23 -17.34 12.00
CA SER A 495 1.69 -17.45 11.93
C SER A 495 2.33 -18.36 12.99
N HIS A 496 1.93 -18.24 14.26
CA HIS A 496 2.46 -19.10 15.33
C HIS A 496 2.15 -20.58 15.08
N LEU A 497 0.88 -20.90 14.77
CA LEU A 497 0.43 -22.26 14.54
C LEU A 497 1.07 -22.88 13.30
N LEU A 498 1.32 -22.08 12.26
CA LEU A 498 2.04 -22.54 11.06
C LEU A 498 3.43 -23.06 11.43
N TRP A 499 4.19 -22.30 12.23
CA TRP A 499 5.53 -22.70 12.64
C TRP A 499 5.54 -23.85 13.63
N GLN A 500 4.57 -23.89 14.53
CA GLN A 500 4.38 -25.02 15.43
C GLN A 500 4.12 -26.31 14.66
N ASP A 501 3.17 -26.30 13.73
CA ASP A 501 2.82 -27.44 12.87
C ASP A 501 4.01 -27.87 11.98
N THR A 502 4.69 -26.90 11.36
CA THR A 502 5.83 -27.15 10.46
C THR A 502 6.98 -27.83 11.19
N LEU A 503 7.35 -27.35 12.38
CA LEU A 503 8.43 -27.96 13.17
C LEU A 503 8.00 -29.30 13.78
N GLN A 504 6.75 -29.43 14.23
CA GLN A 504 6.23 -30.70 14.77
C GLN A 504 6.23 -31.82 13.73
N ALA A 505 5.99 -31.51 12.45
CA ALA A 505 6.03 -32.48 11.36
C ALA A 505 7.41 -33.13 11.15
N ILE A 506 8.47 -32.56 11.73
CA ILE A 506 9.85 -33.07 11.71
C ILE A 506 10.39 -33.33 13.12
N ASP A 507 9.50 -33.62 14.08
CA ASP A 507 9.81 -33.91 15.48
C ASP A 507 10.60 -32.79 16.21
N CYS A 508 10.45 -31.55 15.74
CA CYS A 508 11.04 -30.35 16.34
C CYS A 508 10.02 -29.56 17.16
N ASP A 509 10.48 -28.95 18.24
CA ASP A 509 9.67 -28.18 19.18
C ASP A 509 9.97 -26.68 19.03
N LEU A 510 8.95 -25.92 18.63
CA LEU A 510 9.04 -24.46 18.46
C LEU A 510 9.50 -23.75 19.75
N GLU A 511 9.06 -24.21 20.91
CA GLU A 511 9.44 -23.60 22.19
C GLU A 511 10.93 -23.78 22.49
N LYS A 512 11.52 -24.91 22.09
CA LYS A 512 12.97 -25.13 22.23
C LYS A 512 13.76 -24.23 21.29
N VAL A 513 13.34 -24.09 20.04
CA VAL A 513 13.95 -23.16 19.08
C VAL A 513 13.89 -21.72 19.61
N ASN A 514 12.71 -21.29 20.06
CA ASN A 514 12.51 -19.95 20.62
C ASN A 514 13.34 -19.72 21.88
N THR A 515 13.49 -20.73 22.75
CA THR A 515 14.37 -20.67 23.92
C THR A 515 15.83 -20.47 23.51
N THR A 516 16.32 -21.21 22.51
CA THR A 516 17.67 -21.04 21.97
C THR A 516 17.86 -19.66 21.34
N TRP A 517 16.87 -19.16 20.60
CA TRP A 517 16.90 -17.82 20.01
C TRP A 517 16.98 -16.72 21.08
N ILE A 518 16.17 -16.80 22.13
CA ILE A 518 16.22 -15.88 23.27
C ILE A 518 17.58 -15.96 23.98
N LYS A 519 18.16 -17.16 24.12
CA LYS A 519 19.49 -17.33 24.69
C LYS A 519 20.56 -16.62 23.85
N LEU A 520 20.56 -16.81 22.53
CA LEU A 520 21.48 -16.13 21.61
C LEU A 520 21.38 -14.61 21.75
N LEU A 521 20.16 -14.07 21.79
CA LEU A 521 19.93 -12.63 21.96
C LEU A 521 20.43 -12.12 23.32
N ASN A 522 20.23 -12.88 24.39
CA ASN A 522 20.75 -12.54 25.72
C ASN A 522 22.28 -12.55 25.75
N ASP A 523 22.92 -13.57 25.19
CA ASP A 523 24.38 -13.68 25.11
C ASP A 523 24.97 -12.50 24.33
N LEU A 524 24.34 -12.11 23.21
CA LEU A 524 24.73 -10.92 22.45
C LEU A 524 24.47 -9.63 23.24
N SER A 525 23.41 -9.57 24.06
CA SER A 525 23.08 -8.38 24.88
C SER A 525 24.15 -8.16 25.95
N ILE A 526 24.65 -9.25 26.55
CA ILE A 526 25.77 -9.22 27.49
C ILE A 526 27.05 -8.82 26.76
N LYS A 527 27.35 -9.45 25.60
CA LYS A 527 28.54 -9.15 24.80
C LYS A 527 28.62 -7.67 24.40
N TYR A 528 27.49 -7.07 24.02
CA TYR A 528 27.43 -5.70 23.49
C TYR A 528 26.90 -4.67 24.50
N GLU A 529 26.75 -5.01 25.77
CA GLU A 529 26.11 -4.17 26.79
C GLU A 529 26.59 -2.72 26.77
N LYS A 530 27.90 -2.50 26.89
CA LYS A 530 28.51 -1.16 26.89
C LYS A 530 28.23 -0.38 25.60
N ARG A 531 28.20 -1.05 24.44
CA ARG A 531 27.92 -0.41 23.15
C ARG A 531 26.44 -0.01 23.08
N ILE A 532 25.53 -0.90 23.49
CA ILE A 532 24.08 -0.63 23.52
C ILE A 532 23.76 0.54 24.46
N GLU A 533 24.43 0.59 25.62
CA GLU A 533 24.31 1.67 26.60
C GLU A 533 24.92 3.00 26.14
N ALA A 534 25.91 2.98 25.24
CA ALA A 534 26.46 4.19 24.65
C ALA A 534 25.56 4.77 23.54
N LEU A 535 24.74 3.94 22.89
CA LEU A 535 23.86 4.38 21.81
C LEU A 535 22.69 5.24 22.35
N PRO A 536 22.38 6.40 21.76
CA PRO A 536 21.26 7.22 22.19
C PRO A 536 19.90 6.61 21.80
N ARG A 537 18.86 6.95 22.56
CA ARG A 537 17.46 6.83 22.12
C ARG A 537 16.99 8.16 21.58
N LEU A 538 16.15 8.10 20.55
CA LEU A 538 15.56 9.27 19.91
C LEU A 538 14.10 9.39 20.30
N SER A 539 13.70 10.55 20.82
CA SER A 539 12.31 10.85 21.15
C SER A 539 11.96 12.26 20.68
N GLY A 540 10.75 12.49 20.22
CA GLY A 540 10.36 13.81 19.72
C GLY A 540 9.22 13.71 18.72
N GLY A 541 9.18 14.64 17.78
CA GLY A 541 8.15 14.63 16.74
C GLY A 541 8.08 15.92 15.95
N VAL A 542 6.91 16.18 15.36
CA VAL A 542 6.67 17.36 14.53
C VAL A 542 6.62 18.62 15.41
N VAL A 543 7.53 19.56 15.15
CA VAL A 543 7.60 20.83 15.89
C VAL A 543 6.94 21.99 15.16
N GLY A 544 6.81 21.92 13.82
CA GLY A 544 6.12 22.96 13.06
C GLY A 544 6.44 22.93 11.55
N LYS A 545 6.13 24.04 10.89
CA LYS A 545 6.43 24.25 9.46
C LYS A 545 7.31 25.48 9.27
N GLU A 546 8.34 25.33 8.44
CA GLU A 546 9.23 26.42 8.06
C GLU A 546 9.48 26.36 6.54
N LYS A 547 9.26 27.48 5.83
CA LYS A 547 9.57 27.63 4.40
C LYS A 547 9.04 26.50 3.49
N GLY A 548 7.88 25.94 3.81
CA GLY A 548 7.28 24.84 3.04
C GLY A 548 7.77 23.44 3.45
N GLU A 549 8.58 23.32 4.49
CA GLU A 549 9.03 22.06 5.08
C GLU A 549 8.34 21.83 6.42
N THR A 550 7.99 20.58 6.70
CA THR A 550 7.56 20.10 8.00
C THR A 550 8.81 19.70 8.78
N ILE A 551 8.99 20.32 9.94
CA ILE A 551 10.18 20.16 10.76
C ILE A 551 9.89 19.14 11.85
N LEU A 552 10.74 18.11 11.92
CA LEU A 552 10.75 17.15 13.02
C LEU A 552 12.00 17.39 13.85
N THR A 553 11.86 17.26 15.17
CA THR A 553 12.97 17.33 16.10
C THR A 553 12.99 16.05 16.92
N ALA A 554 14.16 15.42 17.03
CA ALA A 554 14.41 14.34 17.96
C ALA A 554 15.40 14.79 19.04
N THR A 555 15.02 14.66 20.30
CA THR A 555 15.88 14.81 21.46
C THR A 555 16.61 13.49 21.75
N LEU A 556 17.89 13.60 22.06
CA LEU A 556 18.73 12.48 22.48
C LEU A 556 18.68 12.33 24.00
N ASP A 557 18.51 11.10 24.48
CA ASP A 557 18.46 10.80 25.91
C ASP A 557 19.84 10.77 26.60
N ARG A 558 20.92 10.88 25.83
CA ARG A 558 22.31 10.86 26.30
C ARG A 558 23.26 11.53 25.29
N GLU A 559 24.51 11.72 25.71
CA GLU A 559 25.57 12.25 24.85
C GLU A 559 25.91 11.32 23.68
N LEU A 560 26.50 11.89 22.63
CA LEU A 560 26.92 11.14 21.45
C LEU A 560 28.13 10.24 21.80
N PRO A 561 28.12 8.96 21.39
CA PRO A 561 29.28 8.11 21.54
C PRO A 561 30.45 8.62 20.67
N PRO A 562 31.71 8.22 20.96
CA PRO A 562 32.85 8.52 20.09
C PRO A 562 32.61 7.99 18.68
N GLY A 563 32.49 8.88 17.71
CA GLY A 563 32.14 8.57 16.32
C GLY A 563 31.02 9.48 15.80
N ASN A 564 30.95 9.67 14.49
CA ASN A 564 29.90 10.50 13.89
C ASN A 564 28.69 9.61 13.55
N LEU A 565 27.65 9.60 14.38
CA LEU A 565 26.37 9.00 14.00
C LEU A 565 25.71 9.84 12.90
N LEU A 566 25.27 9.18 11.83
CA LEU A 566 24.42 9.83 10.82
C LEU A 566 22.96 9.58 11.18
N PHE A 567 22.29 10.64 11.62
CA PHE A 567 20.87 10.60 11.96
C PHE A 567 19.99 10.69 10.72
N ILE A 568 18.92 9.91 10.74
CA ILE A 568 17.93 9.87 9.67
C ILE A 568 16.53 9.85 10.25
N VAL A 569 15.58 10.33 9.46
CA VAL A 569 14.15 10.06 9.67
C VAL A 569 13.63 9.36 8.43
N ARG A 570 12.99 8.21 8.64
CA ARG A 570 12.18 7.54 7.62
C ARG A 570 10.74 7.98 7.81
N TYR A 571 10.01 8.21 6.73
CA TYR A 571 8.59 8.58 6.77
C TYR A 571 7.80 7.91 5.66
N ARG A 572 6.52 7.68 5.93
CA ARG A 572 5.53 7.12 5.01
C ARG A 572 4.17 7.74 5.26
N LYS A 573 3.25 7.61 4.30
CA LYS A 573 1.88 8.12 4.45
C LYS A 573 1.14 7.40 5.58
N ASP A 574 1.16 6.08 5.56
CA ASP A 574 0.52 5.21 6.54
C ASP A 574 1.11 3.80 6.42
N SER A 575 0.66 2.89 7.29
CA SER A 575 1.16 1.51 7.33
C SER A 575 0.83 0.64 6.11
N SER A 576 -0.03 1.10 5.18
CA SER A 576 -0.30 0.38 3.92
C SER A 576 0.77 0.62 2.85
N VAL A 577 1.63 1.63 3.05
CA VAL A 577 2.71 1.96 2.11
C VAL A 577 3.79 0.89 2.15
N LYS A 578 4.15 0.35 0.99
CA LYS A 578 5.25 -0.62 0.83
C LYS A 578 6.58 -0.01 1.27
N HIS A 579 7.50 -0.83 1.75
CA HIS A 579 8.81 -0.37 2.23
C HIS A 579 9.57 0.48 1.21
N GLU A 580 9.54 0.03 -0.04
CA GLU A 580 10.17 0.68 -1.20
C GLU A 580 9.61 2.06 -1.52
N ASP A 581 8.41 2.36 -1.01
CA ASP A 581 7.76 3.65 -1.17
C ASP A 581 7.95 4.54 0.07
N THR A 582 8.76 4.11 1.05
CA THR A 582 9.16 4.96 2.18
C THR A 582 10.24 5.95 1.77
N HIS A 583 10.30 7.08 2.48
CA HIS A 583 11.25 8.14 2.17
C HIS A 583 12.15 8.43 3.36
N MET A 584 13.41 8.77 3.09
CA MET A 584 14.39 9.08 4.13
C MET A 584 14.96 10.48 3.96
N VAL A 585 15.22 11.16 5.08
CA VAL A 585 15.89 12.46 5.14
C VAL A 585 16.94 12.43 6.25
N PHE A 586 18.10 13.03 5.99
CA PHE A 586 19.17 13.17 6.98
C PHE A 586 18.90 14.31 7.96
N GLY A 587 19.26 14.10 9.23
CA GLY A 587 19.12 15.08 10.30
C GLY A 587 20.37 15.94 10.50
N GLN A 588 20.17 17.13 11.07
CA GLN A 588 21.23 18.05 11.47
C GLN A 588 21.24 18.22 12.98
N ILE A 589 22.36 17.88 13.62
CA ILE A 589 22.58 18.04 15.07
C ILE A 589 22.59 19.53 15.43
N GLN A 590 21.83 19.89 16.45
CA GLN A 590 21.78 21.22 17.04
C GLN A 590 22.74 21.26 18.23
N TRP A 591 24.02 21.56 17.97
CA TRP A 591 25.10 21.58 18.96
C TRP A 591 24.94 22.62 20.08
N ASN A 592 24.01 23.56 19.92
CA ASN A 592 23.74 24.65 20.85
C ASN A 592 22.59 24.36 21.83
N LYS A 593 22.09 23.12 21.88
CA LYS A 593 20.98 22.71 22.75
C LYS A 593 21.39 21.64 23.76
N GLU A 594 20.83 21.74 24.97
CA GLU A 594 20.93 20.74 26.04
C GLU A 594 19.51 20.42 26.55
N PRO A 595 19.03 19.17 26.44
CA PRO A 595 19.67 18.02 25.78
C PRO A 595 19.89 18.23 24.27
N LEU A 596 20.84 17.49 23.69
CA LEU A 596 21.12 17.55 22.25
C LEU A 596 19.87 17.20 21.45
N GLU A 597 19.65 17.96 20.38
CA GLU A 597 18.55 17.75 19.45
C GLU A 597 19.06 17.52 18.02
N VAL A 598 18.32 16.73 17.25
CA VAL A 598 18.52 16.55 15.82
C VAL A 598 17.30 17.06 15.09
N ARG A 599 17.53 17.95 14.14
CA ARG A 599 16.49 18.56 13.32
C ARG A 599 16.41 17.87 11.97
N PHE A 600 15.21 17.54 11.53
CA PHE A 600 14.90 16.97 10.21
C PHE A 600 13.95 17.87 9.44
N SER A 601 14.18 18.00 8.14
CA SER A 601 13.42 18.88 7.24
C SER A 601 12.73 18.05 6.16
N ILE A 602 11.42 17.84 6.27
CA ILE A 602 10.65 17.07 5.28
C ILE A 602 9.86 18.04 4.38
N PRO A 603 10.01 18.00 3.05
CA PRO A 603 9.22 18.86 2.18
C PRO A 603 7.70 18.59 2.34
N SER A 604 6.92 19.60 2.75
CA SER A 604 5.52 19.41 3.16
C SER A 604 4.62 18.93 2.01
N TYR A 605 5.02 19.14 0.76
CA TYR A 605 4.29 18.65 -0.41
C TYR A 605 4.39 17.12 -0.58
N ARG A 606 5.36 16.47 0.08
CA ARG A 606 5.51 15.00 0.09
C ARG A 606 4.68 14.34 1.20
N LEU A 607 4.24 15.10 2.20
CA LEU A 607 3.38 14.62 3.27
C LEU A 607 1.92 14.81 2.86
N ILE A 608 1.31 13.75 2.35
CA ILE A 608 -0.06 13.77 1.84
C ILE A 608 -1.03 13.36 2.95
N GLY A 609 -2.04 14.19 3.19
CA GLY A 609 -2.96 14.01 4.33
C GLY A 609 -2.52 14.83 5.55
N ARG A 610 -3.34 14.78 6.61
CA ARG A 610 -3.04 15.48 7.87
C ARG A 610 -2.11 14.65 8.75
N ARG A 611 -2.07 13.34 8.52
CA ARG A 611 -1.21 12.40 9.25
C ARG A 611 -0.22 11.74 8.31
N PHE A 612 0.89 11.35 8.90
CA PHE A 612 1.91 10.51 8.30
C PHE A 612 2.56 9.69 9.42
N GLU A 613 3.31 8.67 9.08
CA GLU A 613 4.12 7.92 10.03
C GLU A 613 5.59 8.24 9.82
N TYR A 614 6.37 8.26 10.90
CA TYR A 614 7.81 8.46 10.85
C TYR A 614 8.54 7.57 11.87
N GLN A 615 9.79 7.27 11.57
CA GLN A 615 10.73 6.58 12.45
C GLN A 615 12.02 7.38 12.52
N PHE A 616 12.44 7.72 13.73
CA PHE A 616 13.77 8.25 13.96
C PHE A 616 14.79 7.12 13.95
N GLY A 617 15.94 7.37 13.33
CA GLY A 617 17.00 6.38 13.25
C GLY A 617 18.37 6.97 13.08
N TYR A 618 19.37 6.11 13.06
CA TYR A 618 20.75 6.47 12.77
C TYR A 618 21.55 5.27 12.29
N PHE A 619 22.61 5.55 11.55
CA PHE A 619 23.62 4.56 11.20
C PHE A 619 24.58 4.35 12.37
N ILE A 620 24.60 3.14 12.93
CA ILE A 620 25.65 2.70 13.87
C ILE A 620 26.98 2.57 13.14
N ASN A 621 26.94 2.09 11.90
CA ASN A 621 28.04 2.05 10.94
C ASN A 621 27.51 2.49 9.57
N HIS A 622 28.22 3.38 8.88
CA HIS A 622 27.76 3.99 7.61
C HIS A 622 27.63 3.02 6.43
N LYS A 623 28.05 1.76 6.61
CA LYS A 623 28.01 0.72 5.59
C LYS A 623 26.92 -0.33 5.83
N ASP A 624 26.18 -0.24 6.93
CA ASP A 624 25.22 -1.25 7.37
C ASP A 624 23.80 -0.67 7.47
N PHE A 625 22.82 -1.53 7.77
CA PHE A 625 21.44 -1.09 8.01
C PHE A 625 21.37 -0.10 9.18
N PRO A 626 20.57 0.98 9.06
CA PRO A 626 20.36 1.90 10.15
C PRO A 626 19.54 1.26 11.27
N TYR A 627 19.77 1.71 12.50
CA TYR A 627 18.85 1.50 13.61
C TYR A 627 17.67 2.45 13.48
N PHE A 628 16.46 1.96 13.72
CA PHE A 628 15.25 2.76 13.83
C PHE A 628 14.55 2.51 15.16
N GLU A 629 13.98 3.58 15.73
CA GLU A 629 12.94 3.49 16.74
C GLU A 629 11.62 3.01 16.10
N ALA A 630 10.64 2.62 16.92
CA ALA A 630 9.33 2.20 16.43
C ALA A 630 8.62 3.32 15.63
N TRP A 631 7.71 2.92 14.72
CA TRP A 631 6.89 3.88 13.97
C TRP A 631 6.07 4.77 14.92
N GLN A 632 6.06 6.06 14.62
CA GLN A 632 5.33 7.09 15.35
C GLN A 632 4.41 7.83 14.39
N SER A 633 3.25 8.28 14.86
CA SER A 633 2.35 9.12 14.07
C SER A 633 2.74 10.59 14.17
N GLY A 634 2.87 11.24 13.02
CA GLY A 634 3.09 12.68 12.88
C GLY A 634 1.86 13.39 12.35
N GLU A 635 1.71 14.66 12.73
CA GLU A 635 0.68 15.53 12.17
C GLU A 635 1.32 16.62 11.31
N ASN A 636 0.91 16.69 10.05
CA ASN A 636 1.28 17.75 9.13
C ASN A 636 0.44 19.01 9.41
N LYS A 637 0.67 19.66 10.56
CA LYS A 637 -0.08 20.83 11.05
C LYS A 637 0.01 22.04 10.15
#